data_AF-A0A523N1C1-F1
#
_entry.id   AF-A0A523N1C1-F1
#
_cell.length_a   1.000
_cell.length_b   1.000
_cell.length_c   1.000
_cell.angle_alpha   90.00
_cell.angle_beta   90.00
_cell.angle_gamma   90.00
#
_symmetry.space_group_name_H-M   'P 1'
#
loop_
_entity.id
_entity.type
_entity.pdbx_description
1 polymer ?
#
loop_
_entity_poly.entity_id
_entity_poly.type
_entity_poly.pdbx_seq_one_letter_code
_entity_poly.pdbx_strand_id
1 'polypeptide(L)'
;MDDLYASGETWQADFQSLESQLPQYASFQGTLGGSAGKLKACLDFDMAFSRTLEKVYTFAHLRNDEDKTNSHHLGNYETVTRLLTQTQQARSFINVEIMAIPEETMQGLLDHPELELYKL
;
A
#
# COMPACT_ATOMS: atom_id res chain seq x y z
N MET A 1 16.39 16.00 -5.04
CA MET A 1 15.23 15.34 -5.70
C MET A 1 15.59 13.99 -6.32
N ASP A 2 16.85 13.79 -6.73
CA ASP A 2 17.34 12.52 -7.28
C ASP A 2 17.43 11.36 -6.28
N ASP A 3 17.24 11.59 -4.98
CA ASP A 3 17.29 10.53 -3.96
C ASP A 3 16.07 9.59 -4.00
N LEU A 4 14.93 10.02 -4.53
CA LEU A 4 13.72 9.18 -4.61
C LEU A 4 13.62 8.44 -5.94
N TYR A 5 13.82 9.14 -7.06
CA TYR A 5 13.81 8.54 -8.39
C TYR A 5 14.89 9.18 -9.25
N ALA A 6 15.69 8.33 -9.90
CA ALA A 6 16.72 8.75 -10.84
C ALA A 6 16.14 9.32 -12.14
N SER A 7 14.89 8.98 -12.47
CA SER A 7 14.20 9.49 -13.66
C SER A 7 12.67 9.43 -13.53
N GLY A 8 11.97 10.23 -14.35
CA GLY A 8 10.51 10.15 -14.46
C GLY A 8 10.01 8.79 -14.97
N GLU A 9 10.81 8.05 -15.75
CA GLU A 9 10.46 6.72 -16.25
C GLU A 9 10.40 5.69 -15.11
N THR A 10 11.36 5.75 -14.17
CA THR A 10 11.34 4.86 -12.99
C THR A 10 10.14 5.14 -12.09
N TRP A 11 9.73 6.40 -11.97
CA TRP A 11 8.51 6.77 -11.25
C TRP A 11 7.24 6.26 -11.96
N GLN A 12 7.19 6.39 -13.29
CA GLN A 12 6.04 5.93 -14.08
C GLN A 12 5.87 4.41 -14.00
N ALA A 13 6.97 3.66 -13.98
CA ALA A 13 6.94 2.21 -13.81
C ALA A 13 6.41 1.80 -12.43
N ASP A 14 6.89 2.43 -11.35
CA ASP A 14 6.40 2.16 -9.99
C ASP A 14 4.91 2.55 -9.86
N PHE A 15 4.48 3.66 -10.47
CA PHE A 15 3.08 4.07 -10.52
C PHE A 15 2.19 3.04 -11.23
N GLN A 16 2.57 2.58 -12.43
CA GLN A 16 1.82 1.56 -13.18
C GLN A 16 1.79 0.22 -12.43
N SER A 17 2.88 -0.13 -11.76
CA SER A 17 2.95 -1.32 -10.92
C SER A 17 1.92 -1.25 -9.79
N LEU A 18 1.83 -0.11 -9.10
CA LEU A 18 0.80 0.10 -8.06
C LEU A 18 -0.63 0.00 -8.62
N GLU A 19 -0.92 0.64 -9.76
CA GLU A 19 -2.24 0.54 -10.39
C GLU A 19 -2.62 -0.92 -10.70
N SER A 20 -1.66 -1.71 -11.19
CA SER A 20 -1.88 -3.12 -11.51
C SER A 20 -2.06 -4.01 -10.27
N GLN A 21 -1.44 -3.64 -9.15
CA GLN A 21 -1.50 -4.40 -7.89
C GLN A 21 -2.73 -4.05 -7.06
N LEU A 22 -3.31 -2.85 -7.22
CA LEU A 22 -4.45 -2.39 -6.43
C LEU A 22 -5.62 -3.40 -6.36
N PRO A 23 -6.03 -4.10 -7.44
CA PRO A 23 -7.09 -5.10 -7.36
C PRO A 23 -6.78 -6.30 -6.46
N GLN A 24 -5.50 -6.56 -6.17
CA GLN A 24 -5.07 -7.68 -5.33
C GLN A 24 -5.58 -7.56 -3.88
N TYR A 25 -5.85 -6.34 -3.39
CA TYR A 25 -6.47 -6.15 -2.07
C TYR A 25 -7.77 -6.94 -1.91
N ALA A 26 -8.59 -7.03 -2.97
CA ALA A 26 -9.85 -7.78 -2.93
C ALA A 26 -9.64 -9.28 -2.68
N SER A 27 -8.46 -9.83 -3.02
CA SER A 27 -8.16 -11.25 -2.78
C SER A 27 -7.87 -11.59 -1.31
N PHE A 28 -7.60 -10.59 -0.48
CA PHE A 28 -7.36 -10.76 0.95
C PHE A 28 -8.62 -10.57 1.81
N GLN A 29 -9.65 -9.90 1.26
CA GLN A 29 -10.88 -9.60 1.97
C GLN A 29 -11.62 -10.89 2.38
N GLY A 30 -11.98 -10.97 3.65
CA GLY A 30 -12.63 -12.11 4.29
C GLY A 30 -11.69 -13.27 4.61
N THR A 31 -10.38 -13.13 4.41
CA THR A 31 -9.43 -14.24 4.53
C THR A 31 -8.47 -14.11 5.72
N LEU A 32 -8.39 -12.93 6.34
CA LEU A 32 -7.33 -12.60 7.31
C LEU A 32 -7.36 -13.46 8.58
N GLY A 33 -8.55 -13.84 9.05
CA GLY A 33 -8.71 -14.75 10.19
C GLY A 33 -8.51 -16.23 9.86
N GLY A 34 -8.29 -16.59 8.59
CA GLY A 34 -8.29 -17.99 8.16
C GLY A 34 -6.98 -18.74 8.40
N SER A 35 -5.84 -18.05 8.39
CA SER A 35 -4.53 -18.66 8.69
C SER A 35 -3.43 -17.59 8.86
N ALA A 36 -2.35 -17.95 9.55
CA ALA A 36 -1.20 -17.06 9.76
C ALA A 36 -0.58 -16.63 8.43
N GLY A 37 -0.47 -17.54 7.47
CA GLY A 37 0.05 -17.26 6.13
C GLY A 37 -0.82 -16.26 5.34
N LYS A 38 -2.16 -16.30 5.49
CA LYS A 38 -3.06 -15.32 4.84
C LYS A 38 -2.93 -13.93 5.44
N LEU A 39 -2.90 -13.87 6.78
CA LEU A 39 -2.67 -12.62 7.49
C LEU A 39 -1.31 -12.03 7.11
N LYS A 40 -0.25 -12.83 7.16
CA LYS A 40 1.10 -12.41 6.77
C LYS A 40 1.17 -11.90 5.34
N ALA A 41 0.60 -12.65 4.38
CA ALA A 41 0.63 -12.26 2.98
C ALA A 41 -0.08 -10.91 2.74
N CYS A 42 -1.18 -10.65 3.44
CA CYS A 42 -1.86 -9.36 3.37
C CYS A 42 -1.02 -8.23 3.97
N LEU A 43 -0.40 -8.45 5.13
CA LEU A 43 0.43 -7.44 5.80
C LEU A 43 1.70 -7.13 5.00
N ASP A 44 2.39 -8.16 4.49
CA ASP A 44 3.56 -8.01 3.63
C ASP A 44 3.21 -7.21 2.37
N PHE A 45 2.08 -7.54 1.74
CA PHE A 45 1.58 -6.85 0.56
C PHE A 45 1.25 -5.37 0.87
N ASP A 46 0.46 -5.10 1.91
CA ASP A 46 0.08 -3.72 2.27
C ASP A 46 1.30 -2.87 2.63
N MET A 47 2.29 -3.43 3.32
CA MET A 47 3.54 -2.73 3.62
C MET A 47 4.36 -2.43 2.36
N ALA A 48 4.55 -3.41 1.48
CA ALA A 48 5.29 -3.21 0.24
C ALA A 48 4.61 -2.20 -0.69
N PHE A 49 3.28 -2.29 -0.81
CA PHE A 49 2.44 -1.37 -1.56
C PHE A 49 2.55 0.05 -0.99
N SER A 50 2.37 0.20 0.33
CA SER A 50 2.43 1.49 1.03
C SER A 50 3.78 2.20 0.86
N ARG A 51 4.90 1.46 0.98
CA ARG A 51 6.25 2.02 0.77
C ARG A 51 6.43 2.57 -0.65
N THR A 52 5.96 1.83 -1.64
CA THR A 52 6.06 2.25 -3.05
C THR A 52 5.13 3.43 -3.33
N LEU A 53 3.91 3.40 -2.80
CA LEU A 53 2.95 4.50 -2.91
C LEU A 53 3.47 5.80 -2.27
N GLU A 54 4.05 5.73 -1.08
CA GLU A 54 4.65 6.88 -0.40
C GLU A 54 5.76 7.52 -1.24
N LYS A 55 6.62 6.69 -1.84
CA LYS A 55 7.70 7.12 -2.73
C LYS A 55 7.15 7.82 -3.98
N VAL A 56 6.16 7.21 -4.65
CA VAL A 56 5.48 7.76 -5.83
C VAL A 56 4.78 9.09 -5.50
N TYR A 57 4.07 9.16 -4.38
CA TYR A 57 3.38 10.36 -3.92
C TYR A 57 4.35 11.49 -3.59
N THR A 58 5.38 11.20 -2.79
CA THR A 58 6.36 12.21 -2.37
C THR A 58 7.03 12.86 -3.58
N PHE A 59 7.41 12.05 -4.58
CA PHE A 59 7.99 12.59 -5.81
C PHE A 59 7.03 13.51 -6.58
N ALA A 60 5.78 13.07 -6.79
CA ALA A 60 4.79 13.86 -7.51
C ALA A 60 4.42 15.15 -6.79
N HIS A 61 4.27 15.09 -5.46
CA HIS A 61 4.00 16.23 -4.60
C HIS A 61 5.12 17.27 -4.68
N LEU A 62 6.37 16.85 -4.49
CA LEU A 62 7.53 17.75 -4.56
C LEU A 62 7.68 18.36 -5.97
N ARG A 63 7.47 17.60 -7.04
CA ARG A 63 7.52 18.12 -8.43
C ARG A 63 6.45 19.16 -8.72
N ASN A 64 5.25 18.96 -8.18
CA ASN A 64 4.17 19.94 -8.30
C ASN A 64 4.47 21.21 -7.48
N ASP A 65 5.14 21.10 -6.33
CA ASP A 65 5.55 22.26 -5.54
C ASP A 65 6.70 23.07 -6.18
N GLU A 66 7.61 22.42 -6.92
CA GLU A 66 8.72 23.09 -7.64
C GLU A 66 8.23 24.04 -8.75
N ASP A 67 7.21 23.64 -9.52
CA ASP A 67 6.64 24.47 -10.59
C ASP A 67 5.12 24.25 -10.70
N LYS A 68 4.37 25.08 -9.99
CA LYS A 68 2.90 25.08 -9.98
C LYS A 68 2.27 25.55 -11.29
N THR A 69 3.05 26.06 -12.24
CA THR A 69 2.57 26.46 -13.57
C THR A 69 2.68 25.34 -14.60
N ASN A 70 3.37 24.24 -14.26
CA ASN A 70 3.53 23.08 -15.13
C ASN A 70 2.33 22.12 -15.02
N SER A 71 1.49 22.10 -16.05
CA SER A 71 0.29 21.26 -16.13
C SER A 71 0.59 19.76 -16.07
N HIS A 72 1.78 19.32 -16.48
CA HIS A 72 2.18 17.91 -16.40
C HIS A 72 2.45 17.47 -14.95
N HIS A 73 3.09 18.32 -14.15
CA HIS A 73 3.32 18.01 -12.73
C HIS A 73 2.03 18.01 -11.92
N LEU A 74 1.12 18.95 -12.22
CA LEU A 74 -0.21 18.98 -11.63
C LEU A 74 -1.00 17.70 -11.96
N GLY A 75 -1.06 17.30 -13.24
CA GLY A 75 -1.77 16.09 -13.66
C GLY A 75 -1.22 14.81 -13.03
N ASN A 76 0.10 14.70 -12.89
CA ASN A 76 0.73 13.57 -12.19
C ASN A 76 0.36 13.54 -10.70
N TYR A 77 0.39 14.70 -10.04
CA TYR A 77 0.01 14.80 -8.63
C TYR A 77 -1.47 14.44 -8.39
N GLU A 78 -2.38 14.93 -9.23
CA GLU A 78 -3.80 14.56 -9.18
C GLU A 78 -4.01 13.06 -9.38
N THR A 79 -3.28 12.47 -10.33
CA THR A 79 -3.36 11.04 -10.63
C THR A 79 -2.90 10.18 -9.45
N VAL A 80 -1.79 10.53 -8.79
CA VAL A 80 -1.34 9.80 -7.59
C VAL A 80 -2.28 10.02 -6.41
N THR A 81 -2.84 11.21 -6.25
CA THR A 81 -3.81 11.50 -5.19
C THR A 81 -5.08 10.64 -5.34
N ARG A 82 -5.51 10.40 -6.59
CA ARG A 82 -6.60 9.46 -6.89
C ARG A 82 -6.22 8.02 -6.52
N LEU A 83 -5.03 7.56 -6.89
CA LEU A 83 -4.53 6.23 -6.52
C LEU A 83 -4.48 6.05 -4.99
N LEU A 84 -4.01 7.07 -4.26
CA LEU A 84 -4.02 7.07 -2.79
C LEU A 84 -5.43 6.88 -2.25
N THR A 85 -6.41 7.64 -2.76
CA THR A 85 -7.82 7.53 -2.34
C THR A 85 -8.39 6.13 -2.61
N GLN A 86 -8.11 5.57 -3.79
CA GLN A 86 -8.55 4.23 -4.16
C GLN A 86 -7.89 3.15 -3.27
N THR A 87 -6.61 3.32 -2.95
CA THR A 87 -5.89 2.44 -2.02
C THR A 87 -6.53 2.44 -0.64
N GLN A 88 -6.84 3.62 -0.09
CA GLN A 88 -7.52 3.75 1.19
C GLN A 88 -8.86 3.01 1.22
N GLN A 89 -9.63 3.09 0.13
CA GLN A 89 -10.88 2.35 -0.01
C GLN A 89 -10.62 0.84 -0.07
N ALA A 90 -9.70 0.40 -0.94
CA ALA A 90 -9.39 -1.00 -1.16
C ALA A 90 -8.88 -1.70 0.11
N ARG A 91 -8.10 -1.02 0.95
CA ARG A 91 -7.54 -1.58 2.19
C ARG A 91 -8.37 -1.34 3.44
N SER A 92 -9.50 -0.63 3.34
CA SER A 92 -10.32 -0.23 4.50
C SER A 92 -10.82 -1.42 5.34
N PHE A 93 -10.99 -2.59 4.72
CA PHE A 93 -11.42 -3.81 5.39
C PHE A 93 -10.35 -4.40 6.32
N ILE A 94 -9.05 -4.15 6.08
CA ILE A 94 -7.95 -4.84 6.78
C ILE A 94 -8.06 -4.62 8.29
N ASN A 95 -8.18 -3.37 8.73
CA ASN A 95 -8.30 -3.04 10.14
C ASN A 95 -9.59 -3.60 10.75
N VAL A 96 -10.70 -3.53 10.03
CA VAL A 96 -12.01 -4.04 10.50
C VAL A 96 -11.96 -5.55 10.68
N GLU A 97 -11.39 -6.27 9.72
CA GLU A 97 -11.26 -7.73 9.79
C GLU A 97 -10.31 -8.15 10.89
N ILE A 98 -9.14 -7.51 11.04
CA ILE A 98 -8.20 -7.80 12.12
C ILE A 98 -8.88 -7.60 13.49
N MET A 99 -9.61 -6.50 13.68
CA MET A 99 -10.34 -6.23 14.91
C MET A 99 -11.51 -7.19 15.17
N ALA A 100 -12.05 -7.81 14.13
CA ALA A 100 -13.13 -8.78 14.24
C ALA A 100 -12.65 -10.21 14.54
N ILE A 101 -11.34 -10.48 14.43
CA ILE A 101 -10.78 -11.79 14.79
C ILE A 101 -10.87 -11.99 16.31
N PRO A 102 -11.48 -13.09 16.78
CA PRO A 102 -11.52 -13.42 18.21
C PRO A 102 -10.11 -13.48 18.81
N GLU A 103 -9.95 -13.01 20.05
CA GLU A 103 -8.65 -12.94 20.73
C GLU A 103 -7.92 -14.30 20.76
N GLU A 104 -8.63 -15.39 21.07
CA GLU A 104 -8.08 -16.75 21.07
C GLU A 104 -7.55 -17.16 19.68
N THR A 105 -8.28 -16.85 18.62
CA THR A 105 -7.85 -17.10 17.24
C THR A 105 -6.63 -16.25 16.89
N MET A 106 -6.65 -14.96 17.23
CA MET A 106 -5.52 -14.06 16.98
C MET A 106 -4.26 -14.54 17.70
N GLN A 107 -4.39 -15.00 18.94
CA GLN A 107 -3.26 -15.52 19.70
C GLN A 107 -2.67 -16.78 19.06
N GLY A 108 -3.53 -17.71 18.60
CA GLY A 108 -3.09 -18.87 17.84
C GLY A 108 -2.44 -18.53 16.50
N LEU A 109 -2.88 -17.46 15.82
CA LEU A 109 -2.25 -16.95 14.60
C LEU A 109 -0.86 -16.39 14.92
N LEU A 110 -0.76 -15.54 15.94
CA LEU A 110 0.50 -14.92 16.36
C LEU A 110 1.52 -15.97 16.79
N ASP A 111 1.12 -17.01 17.50
CA ASP A 111 2.02 -18.10 17.93
C ASP A 111 2.65 -18.88 16.75
N HIS A 112 2.19 -18.68 15.53
CA HIS A 112 2.79 -19.27 14.34
C HIS A 112 4.13 -18.60 13.98
N PRO A 113 5.19 -19.37 13.66
CA PRO A 113 6.53 -18.85 13.38
C PRO A 113 6.59 -17.87 12.19
N GLU A 114 5.60 -17.93 11.29
CA GLU A 114 5.48 -17.00 10.15
C GLU A 114 5.13 -15.56 10.55
N LEU A 115 4.56 -15.35 11.74
CA LEU A 115 4.14 -14.05 12.24
C LEU A 115 5.06 -13.50 13.36
N GLU A 116 6.20 -14.15 13.62
CA GLU A 116 7.17 -13.70 14.63
C GLU A 116 7.64 -12.25 14.42
N LEU A 117 7.84 -11.81 13.17
CA LEU A 117 8.23 -10.43 12.85
C LEU A 117 7.15 -9.38 13.16
N TYR A 118 5.93 -9.82 13.46
CA TYR A 118 4.77 -8.98 13.76
C TYR A 118 4.37 -9.02 15.25
N LYS A 119 5.06 -9.82 16.08
CA LYS A 119 4.91 -9.75 17.54
C LYS A 119 5.65 -8.51 18.06
N LEU A 120 4.92 -7.62 18.75
CA LEU A 120 5.49 -6.49 19.48
C LEU A 120 6.18 -6.97 20.76
#